data_AF-U2KSD2-F1
#
_entry.id   AF-U2KSD2-F1
#
_cell.length_a   1.000
_cell.length_b   1.000
_cell.length_c   1.000
_cell.angle_alpha   90.00
_cell.angle_beta   90.00
_cell.angle_gamma   90.00
#
_symmetry.space_group_name_H-M   'P 1'
#
loop_
_entity.id
_entity.type
_entity.pdbx_description
1 polymer ?
#
loop_
_entity_poly.entity_id
_entity_poly.type
_entity_poly.pdbx_seq_one_letter_code
_entity_poly.pdbx_strand_id
1 'polypeptide(L)' 'MAMKTKKRIPLQKTIWCKIRYWQLLHDLTDDELAMYLNCSTRTLQNYDHDAKNLTLKTVDTFLCVNELTLEELMTA' A
#
# COMPACT_ATOMS: atom_id res chain seq x y z
N MET A 1 4.16 34.00 15.17
CA MET A 1 3.08 33.25 14.47
C MET A 1 3.52 31.80 14.39
N ALA A 2 2.80 30.87 15.01
CA ALA A 2 3.07 29.44 14.84
C ALA A 2 2.62 29.03 13.43
N MET A 3 3.56 28.61 12.58
CA MET A 3 3.23 28.03 11.29
C MET A 3 2.39 26.78 11.54
N LYS A 4 1.10 26.82 11.17
CA LYS A 4 0.26 25.61 11.13
C LYS A 4 0.89 24.67 10.10
N THR A 5 1.70 23.73 10.55
CA THR A 5 2.20 22.65 9.69
C THR A 5 0.98 21.90 9.18
N LYS A 6 0.79 21.86 7.86
CA LYS A 6 -0.26 21.03 7.25
C LYS A 6 -0.08 19.61 7.81
N LYS A 7 -1.15 19.02 8.35
CA LYS A 7 -1.12 17.64 8.84
C LYS A 7 -0.75 16.73 7.67
N ARG A 8 0.53 16.37 7.57
CA ARG A 8 1.06 15.51 6.51
C ARG A 8 0.63 14.08 6.80
N ILE A 9 0.00 13.44 5.83
CA ILE A 9 -0.22 11.98 5.87
C ILE A 9 1.13 11.31 5.59
N PRO A 10 1.58 10.36 6.44
CA PRO A 10 2.82 9.63 6.19
C PRO A 10 2.79 8.90 4.84
N LEU A 11 3.92 8.91 4.12
CA LEU A 11 4.02 8.36 2.77
C LEU A 11 3.57 6.90 2.70
N GLN A 12 4.01 6.08 3.65
CA GLN A 12 3.67 4.67 3.74
C GLN A 12 2.15 4.44 3.89
N LYS A 13 1.45 5.35 4.59
CA LYS A 13 0.00 5.27 4.74
C LYS A 13 -0.69 5.61 3.41
N THR A 14 -0.20 6.61 2.69
CA THR A 14 -0.71 6.95 1.36
C THR A 14 -0.55 5.78 0.39
N ILE A 15 0.64 5.18 0.34
CA ILE A 15 0.91 4.02 -0.52
C ILE A 15 0.01 2.85 -0.15
N TRP A 16 -0.12 2.53 1.14
CA TRP A 16 -0.99 1.45 1.59
C TRP A 16 -2.46 1.66 1.19
N CYS A 17 -2.97 2.88 1.35
CA CYS A 17 -4.33 3.22 0.90
C CYS A 17 -4.51 3.02 -0.61
N LYS A 18 -3.51 3.34 -1.42
CA LYS A 18 -3.55 3.11 -2.89
C LYS A 18 -3.53 1.62 -3.24
N ILE A 19 -2.72 0.82 -2.55
CA ILE A 19 -2.70 -0.65 -2.72
C ILE A 19 -4.05 -1.26 -2.36
N ARG A 20 -4.65 -0.85 -1.22
CA ARG A 20 -5.99 -1.32 -0.81
C ARG A 20 -7.09 -0.89 -1.78
N TYR A 21 -7.01 0.32 -2.31
CA TYR A 21 -7.96 0.78 -3.33
C TYR A 21 -7.81 -0.01 -4.63
N TRP A 22 -6.58 -0.26 -5.07
CA TRP A 22 -6.31 -1.11 -6.22
C TRP A 22 -6.86 -2.53 -6.04
N GLN A 23 -6.70 -3.13 -4.84
CA GLN A 23 -7.30 -4.42 -4.48
C GLN A 23 -8.83 -4.41 -4.65
N LEU A 24 -9.50 -3.36 -4.14
CA LEU A 24 -10.95 -3.20 -4.27
C LEU A 24 -11.39 -3.11 -5.74
N LEU A 25 -10.64 -2.39 -6.59
CA LEU A 25 -10.95 -2.25 -8.01
C LEU A 25 -10.85 -3.58 -8.79
N HIS A 26 -9.99 -4.49 -8.32
CA HIS A 26 -9.75 -5.78 -8.97
C HIS A 26 -10.51 -6.94 -8.30
N ASP A 27 -11.38 -6.64 -7.31
CA ASP A 27 -12.18 -7.61 -6.56
C ASP A 27 -11.34 -8.75 -5.93
N LEU A 28 -10.17 -8.39 -5.41
CA LEU A 28 -9.21 -9.36 -4.85
C LEU A 28 -9.43 -9.58 -3.36
N THR A 29 -9.32 -10.83 -2.95
CA THR A 29 -9.31 -11.22 -1.54
C THR A 29 -8.02 -10.77 -0.83
N ASP A 30 -8.07 -10.71 0.51
CA ASP A 30 -6.88 -10.39 1.31
C ASP A 30 -5.76 -11.43 1.14
N ASP A 31 -6.11 -12.70 0.90
CA ASP A 31 -5.13 -13.75 0.67
C ASP A 31 -4.42 -13.58 -0.68
N GLU A 32 -5.14 -13.21 -1.74
CA GLU A 32 -4.55 -12.90 -3.05
C GLU A 32 -3.64 -11.67 -2.99
N LEU A 33 -4.07 -10.59 -2.32
CA LEU A 33 -3.22 -9.42 -2.14
C LEU A 33 -1.97 -9.75 -1.30
N ALA A 34 -2.10 -10.58 -0.27
CA ALA A 34 -0.96 -11.03 0.54
C ALA A 34 0.05 -11.81 -0.32
N MET A 35 -0.43 -12.66 -1.24
CA MET A 35 0.42 -13.37 -2.21
C MET A 35 1.16 -12.40 -3.14
N TYR A 36 0.49 -11.38 -3.67
CA TYR A 36 1.13 -10.38 -4.55
C TYR A 36 2.17 -9.51 -3.83
N LEU A 37 1.94 -9.21 -2.55
CA LEU A 37 2.90 -8.52 -1.70
C LEU A 37 4.00 -9.44 -1.15
N ASN A 38 3.92 -10.74 -1.44
CA ASN A 38 4.80 -11.78 -0.89
C ASN A 38 4.93 -11.69 0.64
N CYS A 39 3.78 -11.61 1.32
CA CYS A 39 3.69 -11.59 2.78
C CYS A 39 2.55 -12.48 3.28
N SER A 40 2.41 -12.60 4.60
CA SER A 40 1.27 -13.33 5.18
C SER A 40 0.03 -12.44 5.29
N THR A 41 -1.18 -13.02 5.25
CA THR A 41 -2.44 -12.30 5.50
C THR A 41 -2.43 -11.56 6.84
N ARG A 42 -1.79 -12.14 7.87
CA ARG A 42 -1.56 -11.48 9.15
C ARG A 42 -0.72 -10.21 9.01
N THR A 43 0.34 -10.24 8.20
CA THR A 43 1.19 -9.08 7.93
C THR A 43 0.42 -8.00 7.18
N LEU A 44 -0.37 -8.39 6.18
CA LEU A 44 -1.25 -7.51 5.43
C LEU A 44 -2.24 -6.77 6.35
N GLN A 45 -2.91 -7.51 7.24
CA GLN A 45 -3.83 -6.92 8.23
C GLN A 45 -3.11 -5.98 9.20
N ASN A 46 -1.85 -6.26 9.58
CA ASN A 46 -1.08 -5.34 10.40
C ASN A 46 -0.83 -3.99 9.70
N TYR A 47 -0.71 -3.98 8.37
CA TYR A 47 -0.54 -2.72 7.61
C TYR A 47 -1.79 -1.84 7.64
N ASP A 48 -2.99 -2.41 7.76
CA ASP A 48 -4.23 -1.63 7.93
C ASP A 48 -4.24 -0.85 9.24
N HIS A 49 -3.67 -1.44 10.29
CA HIS A 49 -3.52 -0.78 11.58
C HIS A 49 -2.35 0.22 11.55
N ASP A 50 -1.18 -0.22 11.04
CA ASP A 50 0.04 0.58 10.97
C ASP A 50 0.97 0.14 9.84
N ALA A 51 0.95 0.89 8.73
CA ALA A 51 1.78 0.67 7.55
C ALA A 51 3.28 1.03 7.73
N LYS A 52 3.78 1.33 8.95
CA LYS A 52 5.19 1.70 9.15
C LYS A 52 6.20 0.66 8.66
N ASN A 53 5.81 -0.62 8.65
CA ASN A 53 6.65 -1.74 8.24
C ASN A 53 6.42 -2.13 6.77
N LEU A 54 5.64 -1.35 6.01
CA LEU A 54 5.53 -1.52 4.57
C LEU A 54 6.86 -1.09 3.94
N THR A 55 7.63 -2.09 3.50
CA THR A 55 8.97 -1.83 2.93
C THR A 55 8.88 -1.44 1.46
N LEU A 56 9.86 -0.68 0.97
CA LEU A 56 9.95 -0.39 -0.46
C LEU A 56 10.09 -1.66 -1.30
N LYS A 57 10.76 -2.70 -0.78
CA LYS A 57 10.86 -4.01 -1.44
C LYS A 57 9.48 -4.67 -1.62
N THR A 58 8.62 -4.59 -0.60
CA THR A 58 7.25 -5.11 -0.66
C THR A 58 6.43 -4.39 -1.73
N VAL A 59 6.52 -3.05 -1.77
CA VAL A 59 5.85 -2.23 -2.78
C VAL A 59 6.38 -2.57 -4.18
N ASP A 60 7.70 -2.64 -4.36
CA ASP A 60 8.33 -2.99 -5.64
C ASP A 60 7.95 -4.38 -6.13
N THR A 61 7.87 -5.36 -5.21
CA THR A 61 7.38 -6.72 -5.53
C THR A 61 5.95 -6.69 -6.05
N PHE A 62 5.06 -5.96 -5.36
CA PHE A 62 3.67 -5.81 -5.77
C PHE A 62 3.55 -5.12 -7.14
N LEU A 63 4.32 -4.06 -7.38
CA LEU A 63 4.34 -3.35 -8.66
C LEU A 63 4.83 -4.27 -9.79
N CYS A 64 5.91 -5.03 -9.56
CA CYS A 64 6.48 -5.96 -10.52
C CYS A 64 5.51 -7.10 -10.88
N VAL A 65 4.87 -7.73 -9.88
CA VAL A 65 3.92 -8.84 -10.09
C VAL A 65 2.70 -8.40 -10.89
N ASN A 66 2.26 -7.16 -10.71
CA ASN A 66 1.06 -6.63 -11.36
C ASN A 66 1.36 -5.77 -12.60
N GLU A 67 2.62 -5.79 -13.09
CA GLU A 67 3.08 -4.99 -14.24
C GLU A 67 2.68 -3.50 -14.13
N LEU A 68 2.72 -2.96 -12.92
CA LEU A 68 2.24 -1.63 -12.56
C LEU A 68 3.40 -0.69 -12.26
N THR A 69 3.33 0.55 -12.75
CA THR A 69 4.25 1.61 -12.34
C THR A 69 3.78 2.27 -11.03
N LEU A 70 4.71 2.90 -10.30
CA LEU A 70 4.34 3.67 -9.11
C LEU A 70 3.40 4.83 -9.45
N GLU A 71 3.53 5.45 -10.63
CA GLU A 71 2.67 6.56 -11.04
C GLU A 71 1.22 6.10 -11.27
N GLU A 72 1.02 4.97 -11.94
CA GLU A 72 -0.31 4.37 -12.13
C GLU A 72 -0.96 4.00 -10.79
N LEU A 73 -0.19 3.41 -9.86
CA LEU A 73 -0.71 3.14 -8.51
C LEU A 73 -1.14 4.42 -7.77
N MET A 74 -0.37 5.51 -7.92
CA MET A 74 -0.63 6.75 -7.20
C MET A 74 -1.76 7.58 -7.83
N THR A 75 -2.11 7.33 -9.09
CA THR A 75 -3.18 8.02 -9.81
C THR A 75 -4.53 7.31 -9.75
N ALA A 76 -4.57 6.00 -9.50
CA ALA A 76 -5.79 5.22 -9.23
C ALA A 76 -6.56 5.74 -8.01
#